data_AF-A0A965NWD9-F1
#
_entry.id   AF-A0A965NWD9-F1
#
_cell.length_a   1.000
_cell.length_b   1.000
_cell.length_c   1.000
_cell.angle_alpha   90.00
_cell.angle_beta   90.00
_cell.angle_gamma   90.00
#
_symmetry.space_group_name_H-M   'P 1'
#
loop_
_entity.id
_entity.type
_entity.pdbx_description
1 polymer ?
#
loop_
_entity_poly.entity_id
_entity_poly.type
_entity_poly.pdbx_seq_one_letter_code
_entity_poly.pdbx_strand_id
1 'polypeptide(L)' 'MSAAGRLLVATPPMDDPNFERAVVLILQHDSDGAFGLVVSRPADDVSVVEDGTLNAWLTHS' A
#
# COMPACT_ATOMS: atom_id res chain seq x y z
N MET A 1 11.12 -15.62 9.36
CA MET A 1 10.09 -14.75 9.97
C MET A 1 9.45 -13.96 8.84
N SER A 2 8.15 -14.14 8.59
CA SER A 2 7.46 -13.40 7.52
C SER A 2 7.39 -11.90 7.86
N ALA A 3 7.33 -11.07 6.83
CA ALA A 3 7.16 -9.62 6.95
C ALA A 3 5.73 -9.15 6.63
N ALA A 4 4.81 -10.08 6.35
CA ALA A 4 3.41 -9.77 6.12
C ALA A 4 2.82 -8.92 7.27
N GLY A 5 2.01 -7.92 6.92
CA GLY A 5 1.43 -6.95 7.84
C GLY A 5 2.40 -5.84 8.29
N ARG A 6 3.66 -5.82 7.81
CA ARG A 6 4.61 -4.74 8.10
C ARG A 6 4.69 -3.75 6.94
N LEU A 7 5.07 -2.52 7.29
CA LEU A 7 5.41 -1.47 6.33
C LEU A 7 6.93 -1.47 6.09
N LEU A 8 7.32 -1.44 4.82
CA LEU A 8 8.66 -1.08 4.40
C LEU A 8 8.66 0.41 4.05
N VAL A 9 9.60 1.16 4.61
CA VAL A 9 9.73 2.60 4.39
C VAL A 9 11.04 2.86 3.67
N ALA A 10 10.96 3.43 2.46
CA ALA A 10 12.15 3.81 1.72
C ALA A 10 12.91 4.94 2.43
N THR A 11 14.19 4.71 2.70
CA THR A 11 15.09 5.70 3.29
C THR A 11 15.84 6.48 2.19
N PRO A 12 15.93 7.81 2.26
CA PRO A 12 16.72 8.59 1.29
C PRO A 12 18.25 8.45 1.48
N PRO A 13 19.05 8.53 0.41
CA PRO A 13 18.63 8.53 -0.99
C PRO A 13 18.28 7.09 -1.44
N MET A 14 17.18 6.96 -2.18
CA MET A 14 16.75 5.70 -2.80
C MET A 14 16.81 5.90 -4.31
N ASP A 15 17.76 5.23 -4.96
CA ASP A 15 18.06 5.44 -6.38
C ASP A 15 17.07 4.74 -7.32
N ASP A 16 16.28 3.79 -6.81
CA ASP A 16 15.22 3.14 -7.59
C ASP A 16 13.96 4.02 -7.61
N PRO A 17 13.57 4.58 -8.76
CA PRO A 17 12.38 5.43 -8.87
C PRO A 17 11.08 4.69 -8.51
N ASN A 18 11.04 3.36 -8.60
CA ASN A 18 9.89 2.57 -8.16
C ASN A 18 9.68 2.65 -6.64
N PHE A 19 10.75 2.87 -5.88
CA PHE A 19 10.73 2.92 -4.42
C PHE A 19 11.07 4.29 -3.84
N GLU A 20 11.39 5.27 -4.67
CA GLU A 20 11.64 6.64 -4.20
C GLU A 20 10.44 7.14 -3.37
N ARG A 21 10.72 7.45 -2.09
CA ARG A 21 9.73 7.87 -1.08
C ARG A 21 8.52 6.92 -0.95
N ALA A 22 8.71 5.64 -1.30
CA ALA A 22 7.67 4.63 -1.20
C ALA A 22 7.49 4.14 0.24
N VAL A 23 6.24 3.96 0.64
CA VAL A 23 5.85 3.13 1.78
C VAL A 23 5.10 1.93 1.22
N VAL A 24 5.58 0.72 1.52
CA VAL A 24 5.05 -0.54 0.98
C VAL A 24 4.47 -1.38 2.11
N LEU A 25 3.18 -1.72 2.03
CA LEU A 25 2.55 -2.72 2.89
C LEU A 25 2.83 -4.12 2.35
N ILE A 26 3.46 -4.98 3.14
CA ILE A 26 3.70 -6.38 2.74
C ILE A 26 2.46 -7.21 3.02
N LEU A 27 1.94 -7.84 1.96
CA LEU A 27 0.76 -8.70 2.01
C LEU A 27 1.15 -10.17 2.14
N GLN A 28 2.22 -10.58 1.46
CA GLN A 28 2.77 -11.93 1.51
C GLN A 28 4.30 -11.88 1.50
N HIS A 29 4.93 -12.75 2.29
CA HIS A 29 6.38 -12.97 2.28
C HIS A 29 6.68 -14.40 2.71
N ASP A 30 7.19 -15.18 1.76
CA ASP A 30 7.57 -16.59 1.90
C ASP A 30 8.91 -16.87 1.18
N SER A 31 9.23 -18.13 0.92
CA SER A 31 10.48 -18.53 0.26
C SER A 31 10.59 -18.07 -1.19
N ASP A 32 9.46 -17.81 -1.86
CA ASP A 32 9.41 -17.45 -3.28
C ASP A 32 9.53 -15.94 -3.46
N GLY A 33 9.38 -15.16 -2.38
CA GLY A 33 9.63 -13.73 -2.34
C GLY A 33 8.61 -12.97 -1.51
N ALA A 34 8.39 -11.71 -1.87
CA ALA A 34 7.43 -10.83 -1.19
C ALA A 34 6.54 -10.11 -2.19
N PHE A 35 5.27 -9.99 -1.83
CA PHE A 35 4.25 -9.22 -2.54
C PHE A 35 3.72 -8.13 -1.61
N GLY A 36 3.57 -6.91 -2.14
CA GLY A 36 3.15 -5.76 -1.36
C GLY A 36 2.54 -4.65 -2.20
N LEU A 37 1.93 -3.68 -1.51
CA LEU A 37 1.22 -2.55 -2.09
C LEU A 37 1.91 -1.24 -1.70
N VAL A 38 2.19 -0.38 -2.68
CA VAL A 38 2.64 0.99 -2.41
C VAL A 38 1.45 1.82 -1.95
N VAL A 39 1.50 2.34 -0.73
CA VAL A 39 0.40 3.11 -0.12
C VAL A 39 0.68 4.61 -0.04
N SER A 40 1.91 5.04 -0.35
CA SER A 40 2.30 6.45 -0.31
C SER A 40 2.08 7.21 -1.62
N ARG A 41 1.54 6.55 -2.65
CA ARG A 41 1.30 7.15 -3.97
C ARG A 41 -0.21 7.09 -4.28
N PRO A 42 -0.84 8.20 -4.69
CA PRO A 42 -2.19 8.15 -5.21
C PRO A 42 -2.21 7.35 -6.51
N ALA A 43 -3.31 6.65 -6.76
CA ALA A 43 -3.53 5.99 -8.03
C ALA A 43 -4.14 6.98 -9.03
N ASP A 44 -3.61 7.01 -10.25
CA ASP A 44 -3.95 8.02 -11.26
C ASP A 44 -5.37 7.85 -11.82
N ASP A 45 -5.88 6.62 -11.84
CA ASP A 45 -7.18 6.27 -12.41
C ASP A 45 -7.90 5.28 -11.51
N VAL A 46 -8.50 5.81 -10.44
CA VAL A 46 -9.40 5.04 -9.57
C VAL A 46 -10.82 5.49 -9.87
N SER A 47 -11.56 4.63 -10.57
CA SER A 47 -13.00 4.68 -10.52
C SER A 47 -13.43 4.23 -9.13
N VAL A 48 -13.72 5.21 -8.27
CA VAL A 48 -14.39 4.92 -7.00
C VAL A 48 -15.77 4.38 -7.36
N VAL A 49 -15.96 3.08 -7.19
CA VAL A 49 -17.29 2.48 -7.27
C VAL A 49 -18.05 2.99 -6.05
N GLU A 50 -18.89 4.01 -6.25
CA GLU A 50 -19.78 4.53 -5.22
C GLU A 50 -20.92 3.52 -4.97
N ASP A 51 -20.60 2.39 -4.34
CA ASP A 51 -21.60 1.39 -3.91
C ASP A 51 -22.24 1.76 -2.54
N GLY A 52 -22.21 3.04 -2.15
CA GLY A 52 -22.79 3.54 -0.90
C GLY A 52 -22.16 3.02 0.40
N THR A 53 -21.28 2.01 0.35
CA THR A 53 -20.68 1.34 1.49
C THR A 53 -19.83 2.30 2.32
N LEU A 54 -18.97 3.09 1.68
CA LEU A 54 -18.12 4.09 2.36
C LEU A 54 -18.94 5.17 3.08
N ASN A 55 -20.04 5.62 2.47
CA ASN A 55 -20.94 6.60 3.09
C ASN A 55 -21.66 6.02 4.32
N ALA A 56 -22.00 4.72 4.30
CA ALA A 56 -22.57 4.06 5.47
C ALA A 56 -21.60 4.05 6.66
N TRP A 57 -20.29 3.86 6.44
CA TRP A 57 -19.27 3.94 7.49
C TRP A 57 -19.07 5.36 8.04
N LEU A 58 -19.06 6.38 7.17
CA LEU A 58 -18.87 7.78 7.58
C LEU A 58 -20.04 8.36 8.38
N THR A 59 -21.25 7.81 8.23
CA THR A 59 -22.45 8.34 8.88
C THR A 59 -22.69 7.74 10.29
N HIS A 60 -21.90 6.74 10.70
CA HIS A 60 -22.05 6.04 11.99
C HIS A 60 -20.97 6.39 13.04
N SER A 61 -20.33 7.57 12.95
CA SER A 61 -19.40 8.10 13.97
C SER A 61 -19.98 9.27 14.74
#